data_AF-A0A7W2N698-F1
#
_entry.id   AF-A0A7W2N698-F1
#
_cell.length_a   1.000
_cell.length_b   1.000
_cell.length_c   1.000
_cell.angle_alpha   90.00
_cell.angle_beta   90.00
_cell.angle_gamma   90.00
#
_symmetry.space_group_name_H-M   'P 1'
#
loop_
_entity.id
_entity.type
_entity.pdbx_description
1 polymer ?
#
loop_
_entity_poly.entity_id
_entity_poly.type
_entity_poly.pdbx_seq_one_letter_code
_entity_poly.pdbx_strand_id
1 'polypeptide(L)'
;MKFKFLKQLVLGFALVVSANTTAGIISSTDGHSTSDGSVVNLSGLDWLSWDVTTGQSRTSVENGFGGLLDDGWRYASVMEYKTMMESVFDTYTGWSSDNVDGAEWLYGNLYGHTEVNSHNFLQYNNFYGDDLACTNSPLDSCYGHFRFNSYTGDLAAMSRGWSNANHNSGEYGISKSRDGRYASVLVRATSVPGPSTLAIFALGMIGFASRRFKKQP
;
A
#
# COMPACT_ATOMS: atom_id res chain seq x y z
N MET A 1 33.29 -27.48 26.34
CA MET A 1 31.94 -26.95 26.68
C MET A 1 31.04 -27.05 25.46
N LYS A 2 29.92 -27.78 25.55
CA LYS A 2 28.95 -27.96 24.45
C LYS A 2 28.30 -26.60 24.15
N PHE A 3 28.17 -26.23 22.87
CA PHE A 3 27.69 -24.93 22.35
C PHE A 3 26.22 -24.58 22.67
N LYS A 4 25.76 -24.80 23.90
CA LYS A 4 24.37 -24.55 24.32
C LYS A 4 23.97 -23.07 24.17
N PHE A 5 24.91 -22.15 24.42
CA PHE A 5 24.70 -20.71 24.28
C PHE A 5 24.48 -20.27 22.82
N LEU A 6 25.26 -20.80 21.87
CA LEU A 6 25.14 -20.45 20.45
C LEU A 6 23.79 -20.89 19.86
N LYS A 7 23.26 -22.04 20.30
CA LYS A 7 21.94 -22.52 19.88
C LYS A 7 20.80 -21.59 20.34
N GLN A 8 20.91 -21.03 21.55
CA GLN A 8 19.91 -20.09 22.07
C GLN A 8 19.98 -18.74 21.35
N LEU A 9 21.18 -18.27 20.99
CA LEU A 9 21.38 -17.01 20.26
C LEU A 9 20.82 -17.10 18.83
N VAL A 10 21.02 -18.22 18.14
CA VAL A 10 20.47 -18.45 16.79
C VAL A 10 18.93 -18.50 16.80
N LEU A 11 18.32 -19.14 17.81
CA LEU A 11 16.86 -19.17 17.95
C LEU A 11 16.27 -17.79 18.25
N GLY A 12 16.92 -17.00 19.11
CA GLY A 12 16.51 -15.63 19.40
C GLY A 12 16.62 -14.72 18.17
N PHE A 13 17.70 -14.86 17.39
CA PHE A 13 17.90 -14.07 16.17
C PHE A 13 16.90 -14.44 15.07
N ALA A 14 16.57 -15.73 14.91
CA ALA A 14 15.55 -16.18 13.95
C ALA A 14 14.16 -15.58 14.26
N LEU A 15 13.80 -15.47 15.55
CA LEU A 15 12.54 -14.87 16.00
C LEU A 15 12.46 -13.37 15.72
N VAL A 16 13.57 -12.65 15.88
CA VAL A 16 13.62 -11.19 15.63
C VAL A 16 13.54 -10.88 14.13
N VAL A 17 14.15 -11.70 13.27
CA VAL A 17 14.11 -11.50 11.82
C VAL A 17 12.73 -11.86 11.22
N SER A 18 11.96 -12.76 11.85
CA SER A 18 10.64 -13.16 11.36
C SER A 18 9.49 -12.19 11.67
N ALA A 19 9.70 -11.13 12.46
CA ALA A 19 8.60 -10.30 12.98
C ALA A 19 8.17 -9.12 12.08
N ASN A 20 8.83 -8.87 10.94
CA ASN A 20 8.60 -7.65 10.14
C ASN A 20 7.80 -7.89 8.85
N THR A 21 6.74 -8.70 8.88
CA THR A 21 5.73 -8.65 7.81
C THR A 21 4.79 -7.47 8.06
N THR A 22 5.18 -6.27 7.63
CA THR A 22 4.26 -5.13 7.50
C THR A 22 3.34 -5.38 6.31
N ALA A 23 2.24 -6.10 6.54
CA ALA A 23 1.23 -6.42 5.52
C ALA A 23 0.47 -5.19 4.98
N GLY A 24 0.83 -3.98 5.40
CA GLY A 24 0.20 -2.73 4.98
C GLY A 24 1.04 -1.86 4.05
N ILE A 25 2.14 -2.37 3.47
CA ILE A 25 3.02 -1.57 2.59
C ILE A 25 3.15 -2.26 1.23
N ILE A 26 2.94 -1.49 0.18
CA ILE A 26 3.27 -1.86 -1.20
C ILE A 26 4.56 -1.14 -1.56
N SER A 27 5.64 -1.91 -1.60
CA SER A 27 6.99 -1.36 -1.79
C SER A 27 7.25 -1.01 -3.25
N SER A 28 7.84 0.15 -3.53
CA SER A 28 8.31 0.46 -4.89
C SER A 28 9.50 -0.38 -5.35
N THR A 29 10.18 -1.06 -4.42
CA THR A 29 11.32 -1.92 -4.77
C THR A 29 10.89 -3.24 -5.37
N ASP A 30 9.65 -3.62 -5.14
CA ASP A 30 9.10 -4.87 -5.62
C ASP A 30 8.57 -4.63 -7.03
N GLY A 31 8.82 -5.58 -7.93
CA GLY A 31 8.25 -5.51 -9.28
C GLY A 31 6.75 -5.75 -9.19
N HIS A 32 5.95 -4.75 -9.54
CA HIS A 32 4.49 -4.85 -9.57
C HIS A 32 4.02 -4.90 -11.01
N SER A 33 3.25 -5.92 -11.33
CA SER A 33 2.54 -6.03 -12.59
C SER A 33 1.12 -6.52 -12.35
N THR A 34 0.22 -6.09 -13.22
CA THR A 34 -1.12 -6.66 -13.33
C THR A 34 -1.02 -8.05 -13.99
N SER A 35 -2.12 -8.82 -14.03
CA SER A 35 -2.12 -10.19 -14.56
C SER A 35 -1.94 -10.27 -16.08
N ASP A 36 -2.23 -9.19 -16.81
CA ASP A 36 -1.98 -9.04 -18.25
C ASP A 36 -0.52 -8.65 -18.58
N GLY A 37 0.29 -8.36 -17.56
CA GLY A 37 1.70 -8.00 -17.68
C GLY A 37 1.98 -6.50 -17.71
N SER A 38 0.97 -5.63 -17.57
CA SER A 38 1.17 -4.19 -17.45
C SER A 38 1.95 -3.86 -16.18
N VAL A 39 3.01 -3.05 -16.32
CA VAL A 39 3.87 -2.67 -15.19
C VAL A 39 3.24 -1.54 -14.41
N VAL A 40 3.06 -1.73 -13.10
CA VAL A 40 2.50 -0.72 -12.21
C VAL A 40 3.60 0.24 -11.77
N ASN A 41 3.36 1.53 -12.03
CA ASN A 41 4.29 2.61 -11.74
C ASN A 41 3.98 3.28 -10.39
N LEU A 42 4.69 2.85 -9.36
CA LEU A 42 4.59 3.42 -8.01
C LEU A 42 5.43 4.69 -7.80
N SER A 43 6.05 5.24 -8.87
CA SER A 43 6.88 6.45 -8.84
C SER A 43 8.06 6.41 -7.86
N GLY A 44 8.56 5.21 -7.52
CA GLY A 44 9.65 5.05 -6.55
C GLY A 44 9.24 5.38 -5.11
N LEU A 45 7.95 5.25 -4.78
CA LEU A 45 7.40 5.50 -3.45
C LEU A 45 6.79 4.24 -2.87
N ASP A 46 6.89 4.08 -1.55
CA ASP A 46 6.10 3.09 -0.83
C ASP A 46 4.67 3.61 -0.71
N TRP A 47 3.69 2.73 -0.97
CA TRP A 47 2.28 3.04 -0.82
C TRP A 47 1.72 2.31 0.39
N LEU A 48 0.97 3.01 1.22
CA LEU A 48 0.23 2.38 2.30
C LEU A 48 -0.95 1.65 1.68
N SER A 49 -1.12 0.39 2.07
CA SER A 49 -2.32 -0.36 1.75
C SER A 49 -3.55 0.40 2.26
N TRP A 50 -4.54 0.55 1.40
CA TRP A 50 -5.77 1.32 1.65
C TRP A 50 -6.68 0.66 2.69
N ASP A 51 -6.58 -0.65 2.90
CA ASP A 51 -7.26 -1.35 4.00
C ASP A 51 -6.90 -0.79 5.39
N VAL A 52 -5.65 -0.33 5.57
CA VAL A 52 -5.15 0.27 6.82
C VAL A 52 -5.97 1.49 7.25
N THR A 53 -6.41 2.31 6.28
CA THR A 53 -7.18 3.53 6.54
C THR A 53 -8.64 3.41 6.12
N THR A 54 -9.09 2.21 5.74
CA THR A 54 -10.46 2.00 5.30
C THR A 54 -11.46 2.32 6.41
N GLY A 55 -12.44 3.16 6.11
CA GLY A 55 -13.45 3.62 7.05
C GLY A 55 -12.99 4.78 7.95
N GLN A 56 -11.76 5.25 7.79
CA GLN A 56 -11.28 6.47 8.43
C GLN A 56 -11.54 7.68 7.52
N SER A 57 -11.98 8.79 8.11
CA SER A 57 -12.01 10.06 7.39
C SER A 57 -10.60 10.63 7.24
N ARG A 58 -10.39 11.50 6.24
CA ARG A 58 -9.14 12.26 6.09
C ARG A 58 -8.75 13.00 7.36
N THR A 59 -9.72 13.67 7.99
CA THR A 59 -9.56 14.35 9.29
C THR A 59 -9.02 13.43 10.38
N SER A 60 -9.50 12.18 10.42
CA SER A 60 -9.06 11.20 11.43
C SER A 60 -7.58 10.90 11.25
N VAL A 61 -7.15 10.70 9.99
CA VAL A 61 -5.75 10.49 9.61
C VAL A 61 -4.88 11.71 9.92
N GLU A 62 -5.33 12.90 9.56
CA GLU A 62 -4.62 14.16 9.84
C GLU A 62 -4.54 14.48 11.34
N ASN A 63 -5.51 14.04 12.13
CA ASN A 63 -5.49 14.15 13.60
C ASN A 63 -4.71 13.02 14.28
N GLY A 64 -3.94 12.21 13.53
CA GLY A 64 -3.00 11.25 14.09
C GLY A 64 -3.50 9.80 14.19
N PHE A 65 -4.52 9.40 13.41
CA PHE A 65 -4.90 7.99 13.32
C PHE A 65 -3.68 7.12 12.98
N GLY A 66 -3.38 6.18 13.88
CA GLY A 66 -2.27 5.24 13.73
C GLY A 66 -0.87 5.87 13.74
N GLY A 67 -0.72 7.16 14.05
CA GLY A 67 0.57 7.86 13.97
C GLY A 67 1.14 7.95 12.55
N LEU A 68 0.31 7.71 11.52
CA LEU A 68 0.79 7.52 10.15
C LEU A 68 1.59 8.73 9.64
N LEU A 69 1.08 9.94 9.86
CA LEU A 69 1.77 11.15 9.39
C LEU A 69 3.08 11.41 10.17
N ASP A 70 3.12 11.09 11.46
CA ASP A 70 4.34 11.19 12.27
C ASP A 70 5.40 10.16 11.85
N ASP A 71 4.97 9.01 11.34
CA ASP A 71 5.82 7.96 10.76
C ASP A 71 6.33 8.31 9.35
N GLY A 72 6.10 9.53 8.88
CA GLY A 72 6.59 10.05 7.61
C GLY A 72 5.73 9.72 6.39
N TRP A 73 4.53 9.17 6.61
CA TRP A 73 3.53 9.07 5.54
C TRP A 73 2.96 10.45 5.20
N ARG A 74 2.63 10.65 3.94
CA ARG A 74 1.90 11.84 3.46
C ARG A 74 0.85 11.43 2.45
N TYR A 75 -0.12 12.30 2.18
CA TYR A 75 -1.01 12.09 1.05
C TYR A 75 -0.22 12.05 -0.27
N ALA A 76 -0.60 11.11 -1.15
CA ALA A 76 -0.09 11.09 -2.52
C ALA A 76 -0.50 12.38 -3.23
N SER A 77 0.42 13.03 -3.92
CA SER A 77 0.08 14.17 -4.77
C SER A 77 -0.84 13.74 -5.91
N VAL A 78 -1.52 14.71 -6.53
CA VAL A 78 -2.39 14.46 -7.70
C VAL A 78 -1.63 13.75 -8.81
N MET A 79 -0.39 14.15 -9.06
CA MET A 79 0.45 13.55 -10.10
C MET A 79 0.87 12.12 -9.75
N GLU A 80 1.29 11.85 -8.51
CA GLU A 80 1.67 10.49 -8.07
C GLU A 80 0.48 9.52 -8.14
N TYR A 81 -0.70 9.96 -7.67
CA TYR A 81 -1.93 9.19 -7.79
C TYR A 81 -2.28 8.92 -9.25
N LYS A 82 -2.26 9.95 -10.09
CA LYS A 82 -2.56 9.82 -11.52
C LYS A 82 -1.59 8.87 -12.22
N THR A 83 -0.29 9.01 -12.00
CA THR A 83 0.74 8.13 -12.59
C THR A 83 0.53 6.68 -12.20
N MET A 84 0.23 6.38 -10.93
CA MET A 84 -0.09 5.02 -10.51
C MET A 84 -1.36 4.51 -11.19
N MET A 85 -2.45 5.28 -11.16
CA MET A 85 -3.72 4.85 -11.74
C MET A 85 -3.65 4.64 -13.26
N GLU A 86 -2.94 5.50 -14.01
CA GLU A 86 -2.73 5.37 -15.46
C GLU A 86 -1.80 4.20 -15.83
N SER A 87 -0.98 3.72 -14.89
CA SER A 87 -0.17 2.52 -15.12
C SER A 87 -0.91 1.22 -14.82
N VAL A 88 -1.92 1.29 -13.96
CA VAL A 88 -2.74 0.15 -13.55
C VAL A 88 -3.90 -0.06 -14.51
N PHE A 89 -4.56 1.02 -14.93
CA PHE A 89 -5.61 0.97 -15.93
C PHE A 89 -5.02 1.18 -17.31
N ASP A 90 -5.37 0.30 -18.25
CA ASP A 90 -5.00 0.46 -19.65
C ASP A 90 -5.61 1.76 -20.23
N THR A 91 -5.22 2.12 -21.45
CA THR A 91 -5.61 3.36 -22.16
C THR A 91 -7.12 3.64 -22.27
N TYR A 92 -7.99 2.73 -21.83
CA TYR A 92 -9.44 2.87 -21.85
C TYR A 92 -9.96 3.73 -20.71
N THR A 93 -10.34 4.96 -21.04
CA THR A 93 -11.02 5.85 -20.10
C THR A 93 -12.44 5.36 -19.79
N GLY A 94 -12.79 5.30 -18.50
CA GLY A 94 -14.15 5.09 -18.04
C GLY A 94 -14.54 3.62 -17.86
N TRP A 95 -15.85 3.36 -17.94
CA TRP A 95 -16.42 2.07 -17.57
C TRP A 95 -16.21 1.00 -18.66
N SER A 96 -15.01 0.42 -18.78
CA SER A 96 -14.68 -0.72 -19.68
C SER A 96 -14.49 -2.04 -18.92
N SER A 97 -14.76 -3.19 -19.56
CA SER A 97 -14.31 -4.52 -19.09
C SER A 97 -12.81 -4.72 -19.27
N ASP A 98 -12.16 -3.93 -20.12
CA ASP A 98 -10.71 -4.04 -20.32
C ASP A 98 -9.93 -3.54 -19.10
N ASN A 99 -10.59 -2.79 -18.21
CA ASN A 99 -10.03 -2.33 -16.94
C ASN A 99 -10.08 -3.40 -15.83
N VAL A 100 -10.46 -4.65 -16.16
CA VAL A 100 -10.60 -5.75 -15.19
C VAL A 100 -9.31 -5.97 -14.43
N ASP A 101 -8.23 -6.14 -15.16
CA ASP A 101 -6.96 -6.54 -14.60
C ASP A 101 -6.37 -5.49 -13.66
N GLY A 102 -6.37 -4.22 -14.08
CA GLY A 102 -5.97 -3.11 -13.23
C GLY A 102 -6.81 -3.01 -11.96
N ALA A 103 -8.13 -3.23 -12.09
CA ALA A 103 -8.99 -3.23 -10.93
C ALA A 103 -8.65 -4.39 -9.98
N GLU A 104 -8.50 -5.62 -10.48
CA GLU A 104 -8.08 -6.77 -9.67
C GLU A 104 -6.77 -6.51 -8.94
N TRP A 105 -5.81 -5.88 -9.60
CA TRP A 105 -4.54 -5.48 -8.99
C TRP A 105 -4.75 -4.52 -7.81
N LEU A 106 -5.56 -3.46 -7.97
CA LEU A 106 -5.88 -2.54 -6.85
C LEU A 106 -6.57 -3.26 -5.70
N TYR A 107 -7.51 -4.15 -6.01
CA TYR A 107 -8.30 -4.86 -5.01
C TYR A 107 -7.43 -5.82 -4.17
N GLY A 108 -6.56 -6.58 -4.85
CA GLY A 108 -5.64 -7.52 -4.21
C GLY A 108 -4.55 -6.83 -3.41
N ASN A 109 -3.90 -5.81 -4.00
CA ASN A 109 -2.69 -5.22 -3.43
C ASN A 109 -2.98 -4.08 -2.46
N LEU A 110 -3.95 -3.20 -2.76
CA LEU A 110 -4.24 -2.03 -1.93
C LEU A 110 -5.38 -2.28 -0.93
N TYR A 111 -6.31 -3.19 -1.19
CA TYR A 111 -7.37 -3.50 -0.23
C TYR A 111 -7.17 -4.81 0.54
N GLY A 112 -6.05 -5.51 0.29
CA GLY A 112 -5.68 -6.73 1.00
C GLY A 112 -6.71 -7.86 0.84
N HIS A 113 -7.52 -7.82 -0.22
CA HIS A 113 -8.58 -8.80 -0.45
C HIS A 113 -8.11 -9.84 -1.47
N THR A 114 -8.03 -11.10 -1.05
CA THR A 114 -7.52 -12.19 -1.89
C THR A 114 -8.57 -12.81 -2.80
N GLU A 115 -9.86 -12.56 -2.53
CA GLU A 115 -10.96 -13.13 -3.31
C GLU A 115 -12.04 -12.06 -3.52
N VAL A 116 -12.39 -11.82 -4.78
CA VAL A 116 -13.61 -11.09 -5.13
C VAL A 116 -14.77 -12.07 -4.94
N ASN A 117 -15.21 -12.23 -3.70
CA ASN A 117 -16.38 -13.04 -3.42
C ASN A 117 -17.57 -12.51 -4.23
N SER A 118 -18.38 -13.44 -4.73
CA SER A 118 -19.47 -13.32 -5.74
C SER A 118 -20.63 -12.37 -5.40
N HIS A 119 -20.41 -11.34 -4.61
CA HIS A 119 -21.43 -10.41 -4.15
C HIS A 119 -21.16 -9.01 -4.67
N ASN A 120 -22.11 -8.53 -5.48
CA ASN A 120 -22.69 -7.20 -5.52
C ASN A 120 -21.73 -6.03 -5.31
N PHE A 121 -21.54 -5.26 -6.40
CA PHE A 121 -21.23 -3.82 -6.38
C PHE A 121 -20.32 -3.36 -5.23
N LEU A 122 -19.01 -3.37 -5.46
CA LEU A 122 -18.06 -2.77 -4.51
C LEU A 122 -17.60 -1.43 -5.05
N GLN A 123 -17.84 -0.38 -4.27
CA GLN A 123 -17.42 0.97 -4.58
C GLN A 123 -16.39 1.46 -3.56
N TYR A 124 -15.23 1.85 -4.08
CA TYR A 124 -14.12 2.36 -3.29
C TYR A 124 -13.84 3.80 -3.68
N ASN A 125 -13.73 4.66 -2.67
CA ASN A 125 -13.32 6.04 -2.82
C ASN A 125 -12.01 6.22 -2.06
N ASN A 126 -11.07 6.99 -2.60
CA ASN A 126 -9.79 7.21 -1.92
C ASN A 126 -9.46 8.70 -1.91
N PHE A 127 -9.12 9.24 -0.75
CA PHE A 127 -8.65 10.61 -0.60
C PHE A 127 -7.18 10.70 -0.96
N TYR A 128 -6.82 11.66 -1.81
CA TYR A 128 -5.43 11.98 -2.15
C TYR A 128 -5.27 13.51 -2.26
N GLY A 129 -4.05 13.93 -2.58
CA GLY A 129 -3.68 15.32 -2.78
C GLY A 129 -3.64 16.14 -1.50
N ASP A 130 -2.87 17.22 -1.54
CA ASP A 130 -2.87 18.22 -0.48
C ASP A 130 -4.14 19.08 -0.54
N ASP A 131 -4.36 19.87 0.51
CA ASP A 131 -5.44 20.84 0.52
C ASP A 131 -5.31 21.77 -0.68
N LEU A 132 -6.45 22.06 -1.32
CA LEU A 132 -6.54 22.88 -2.52
C LEU A 132 -5.89 22.31 -3.80
N ALA A 133 -5.31 21.10 -3.76
CA ALA A 133 -4.59 20.56 -4.92
C ALA A 133 -5.51 20.30 -6.13
N CYS A 134 -6.80 20.06 -5.89
CA CYS A 134 -7.78 19.87 -6.95
C CYS A 134 -8.86 20.95 -7.00
N THR A 135 -9.04 21.75 -5.95
CA THR A 135 -10.20 22.65 -5.72
C THR A 135 -9.76 23.92 -5.03
N ASN A 136 -10.51 25.01 -5.17
CA ASN A 136 -10.25 26.26 -4.45
C ASN A 136 -10.89 26.27 -3.05
N SER A 137 -11.58 25.21 -2.64
CA SER A 137 -12.22 25.08 -1.33
C SER A 137 -11.33 24.28 -0.38
N PRO A 138 -10.93 24.82 0.79
CA PRO A 138 -10.16 24.09 1.79
C PRO A 138 -11.00 23.00 2.49
N LEU A 139 -12.32 22.98 2.25
CA LEU A 139 -13.23 21.97 2.79
C LEU A 139 -13.36 20.75 1.88
N ASP A 140 -12.81 20.82 0.67
CA ASP A 140 -12.92 19.78 -0.33
C ASP A 140 -11.57 19.07 -0.47
N SER A 141 -11.59 17.74 -0.56
CA SER A 141 -10.39 16.94 -0.85
C SER A 141 -10.45 16.36 -2.25
N CYS A 142 -9.29 16.10 -2.85
CA CYS A 142 -9.27 15.25 -4.03
C CYS A 142 -9.71 13.85 -3.61
N TYR A 143 -10.59 13.26 -4.40
CA TYR A 143 -10.90 11.85 -4.25
C TYR A 143 -10.87 11.14 -5.60
N GLY A 144 -10.48 9.88 -5.55
CA GLY A 144 -10.52 8.94 -6.66
C GLY A 144 -11.61 7.94 -6.38
N HIS A 145 -12.24 7.41 -7.41
CA HIS A 145 -13.36 6.50 -7.24
C HIS A 145 -13.31 5.39 -8.26
N PHE A 146 -13.10 4.15 -7.80
CA PHE A 146 -13.12 2.97 -8.66
C PHE A 146 -14.11 1.94 -8.11
N ARG A 147 -14.60 1.08 -9.00
CA ARG A 147 -15.70 0.19 -8.67
C ARG A 147 -15.57 -1.16 -9.38
N PHE A 148 -16.00 -2.20 -8.67
CA PHE A 148 -16.16 -3.55 -9.19
C PHE A 148 -17.63 -3.88 -9.32
N ASN A 149 -17.99 -4.50 -10.45
CA ASN A 149 -19.36 -4.96 -10.63
C ASN A 149 -19.38 -6.29 -11.39
N SER A 150 -19.38 -7.40 -10.65
CA SER A 150 -19.63 -8.71 -11.24
C SER A 150 -21.12 -9.03 -11.18
N TYR A 151 -21.79 -9.10 -12.33
CA TYR A 151 -23.19 -9.52 -12.45
C TYR A 151 -23.36 -11.04 -12.51
N THR A 152 -22.28 -11.78 -12.78
CA THR A 152 -22.33 -13.21 -13.10
C THR A 152 -21.44 -14.07 -12.21
N GLY A 153 -20.70 -13.47 -11.27
CA GLY A 153 -19.64 -14.17 -10.54
C GLY A 153 -18.41 -14.46 -11.41
N ASP A 154 -18.36 -13.94 -12.64
CA ASP A 154 -17.25 -14.04 -13.57
C ASP A 154 -16.55 -12.69 -13.66
N LEU A 155 -15.26 -12.65 -13.31
CA LEU A 155 -14.46 -11.42 -13.25
C LEU A 155 -14.22 -10.83 -14.64
N ALA A 156 -14.20 -11.69 -15.68
CA ALA A 156 -14.08 -11.28 -17.08
C ALA A 156 -15.26 -10.44 -17.59
N ALA A 157 -16.37 -10.40 -16.84
CA ALA A 157 -17.61 -9.81 -17.31
C ALA A 157 -17.80 -8.32 -16.99
N MET A 158 -17.02 -7.68 -16.09
CA MET A 158 -17.01 -6.21 -15.86
C MET A 158 -16.19 -5.81 -14.60
N SER A 159 -14.98 -5.30 -14.76
CA SER A 159 -14.40 -4.38 -13.78
C SER A 159 -14.05 -3.09 -14.46
N ARG A 160 -14.67 -2.04 -13.96
CA ARG A 160 -14.74 -0.76 -14.60
C ARG A 160 -14.10 0.25 -13.65
N GLY A 161 -12.81 0.49 -13.81
CA GLY A 161 -12.09 1.54 -13.09
C GLY A 161 -12.46 2.92 -13.60
N TRP A 162 -12.66 3.88 -12.71
CA TRP A 162 -12.75 5.29 -13.05
C TRP A 162 -11.76 6.04 -12.15
N SER A 163 -11.19 7.13 -12.66
CA SER A 163 -10.62 8.16 -11.82
C SER A 163 -11.23 9.45 -12.32
N ASN A 164 -12.13 10.03 -11.54
CA ASN A 164 -12.51 11.42 -11.73
C ASN A 164 -11.99 12.17 -10.52
N ALA A 165 -11.18 13.21 -10.75
CA ALA A 165 -11.04 14.26 -9.78
C ALA A 165 -12.38 15.02 -9.73
N ASN A 166 -13.27 14.60 -8.84
CA ASN A 166 -14.45 15.37 -8.49
C ASN A 166 -14.20 16.04 -7.12
N HIS A 167 -14.94 17.10 -6.84
CA HIS A 167 -15.00 17.70 -5.50
C HIS A 167 -16.33 17.33 -4.89
N ASN A 168 -16.31 16.88 -3.64
CA ASN A 168 -17.53 16.69 -2.88
C ASN A 168 -17.55 17.76 -1.79
N SER A 169 -18.52 18.67 -1.87
CA SER A 169 -18.74 19.75 -0.90
C SER A 169 -19.52 19.30 0.34
N GLY A 170 -19.74 17.99 0.48
CA GLY A 170 -20.40 17.39 1.63
C GLY A 170 -19.37 16.87 2.60
N GLU A 171 -19.11 17.66 3.65
CA GLU A 171 -18.55 17.29 4.95
C GLU A 171 -17.36 16.31 4.91
N TYR A 172 -16.25 16.78 5.47
CA TYR A 172 -15.20 15.99 6.14
C TYR A 172 -15.70 14.71 6.90
N GLY A 173 -17.01 14.59 7.19
CA GLY A 173 -17.69 13.36 7.57
C GLY A 173 -18.36 12.66 6.38
N ILE A 174 -17.80 11.51 5.98
CA ILE A 174 -18.47 10.58 5.09
C ILE A 174 -19.82 10.18 5.71
N SER A 175 -20.92 10.70 5.16
CA SER A 175 -22.20 9.98 5.20
C SER A 175 -21.93 8.63 4.55
N LYS A 176 -21.88 7.58 5.36
CA LYS A 176 -21.89 6.18 4.92
C LYS A 176 -22.98 6.02 3.85
N SER A 177 -22.64 6.14 2.57
CA SER A 177 -23.43 5.40 1.59
C SER A 177 -23.25 3.95 2.03
N ARG A 178 -24.36 3.21 2.14
CA ARG A 178 -24.39 1.91 2.81
C ARG A 178 -23.33 0.91 2.29
N ASP A 179 -22.72 1.19 1.14
CA ASP A 179 -21.80 0.32 0.42
C ASP A 179 -20.45 0.99 0.05
N GLY A 180 -20.25 2.29 0.29
CA GLY A 180 -19.04 3.03 -0.12
C GLY A 180 -17.95 2.99 0.93
N ARG A 181 -16.81 2.34 0.61
CA ARG A 181 -15.61 2.34 1.47
C ARG A 181 -14.72 3.51 1.09
N TYR A 182 -14.20 4.23 2.09
CA TYR A 182 -13.26 5.33 1.89
C TYR A 182 -11.92 4.98 2.52
N ALA A 183 -10.83 5.31 1.85
CA ALA A 183 -9.47 5.16 2.35
C ALA A 183 -8.63 6.41 2.05
N SER A 184 -7.52 6.58 2.76
CA SER A 184 -6.53 7.62 2.47
C SER A 184 -5.39 7.02 1.65
N VAL A 185 -5.08 7.65 0.53
CA VAL A 185 -3.94 7.30 -0.32
C VAL A 185 -2.70 7.93 0.26
N LEU A 186 -1.96 7.15 1.04
CA LEU A 186 -0.74 7.61 1.68
C LEU A 186 0.49 6.98 1.02
N VAL A 187 1.52 7.80 0.86
CA VAL A 187 2.82 7.42 0.31
C VAL A 187 3.95 7.93 1.18
N ARG A 188 5.12 7.33 1.03
CA ARG A 188 6.37 7.85 1.59
C ARG A 188 7.55 7.50 0.69
N ALA A 189 8.67 8.19 0.92
CA ALA A 189 9.91 7.80 0.27
C ALA A 189 10.29 6.39 0.71
N THR A 190 10.67 5.55 -0.26
CA THR A 190 11.10 4.18 -0.03
C THR A 190 12.30 4.17 0.89
N SER A 191 12.09 3.75 2.14
CA SER A 191 13.17 3.57 3.08
C SER A 191 13.77 2.20 2.81
N VAL A 192 14.79 2.14 1.95
CA VAL A 192 15.58 0.92 1.80
C VAL A 192 16.18 0.63 3.18
N PRO A 193 15.79 -0.47 3.86
CA PRO A 193 16.36 -0.79 5.16
C PRO A 193 17.87 -0.83 4.97
N GLY A 194 18.60 -0.05 5.79
CA GLY A 194 20.05 0.12 5.66
C GLY A 194 20.67 -1.25 5.36
N PRO A 195 21.52 -1.34 4.31
CA PRO A 195 21.67 -2.58 3.59
C PRO A 195 22.10 -3.66 4.57
N SER A 196 21.37 -4.78 4.57
CA SER A 196 21.62 -5.93 5.44
C SER A 196 23.05 -6.46 5.29
N THR A 197 23.79 -6.02 4.26
CA THR A 197 25.25 -6.12 4.16
C THR A 197 25.98 -5.57 5.38
N LEU A 198 25.55 -4.48 6.03
CA LEU A 198 26.24 -3.94 7.21
C LEU A 198 26.04 -4.85 8.43
N ALA A 199 24.84 -5.41 8.59
CA ALA A 199 24.56 -6.41 9.62
C ALA A 199 25.29 -7.74 9.35
N ILE A 200 25.27 -8.22 8.11
CA ILE A 200 26.00 -9.42 7.67
C ILE A 200 27.51 -9.20 7.80
N PHE A 201 28.01 -8.01 7.48
CA PHE A 201 29.41 -7.63 7.62
C PHE A 201 29.82 -7.59 9.10
N ALA A 202 29.01 -6.97 9.96
CA ALA A 202 29.24 -6.96 11.40
C ALA A 202 29.23 -8.38 11.99
N LEU A 203 28.27 -9.22 11.59
CA LEU A 203 28.22 -10.64 11.97
C LEU A 203 29.44 -11.41 11.45
N GLY A 204 29.89 -11.13 10.22
CA GLY A 204 31.11 -11.68 9.64
C GLY A 204 32.34 -11.30 10.46
N MET A 205 32.46 -10.04 10.88
CA MET A 205 33.56 -9.56 11.72
C MET A 205 33.53 -10.17 13.12
N ILE A 206 32.36 -10.30 13.75
CA ILE A 206 32.20 -10.97 15.05
C ILE A 206 32.57 -12.46 14.94
N GLY A 207 32.11 -13.13 13.88
CA GLY A 207 32.49 -14.51 13.57
C GLY A 207 33.99 -14.67 13.39
N PHE A 208 34.65 -13.73 12.70
CA PHE A 208 36.09 -13.73 12.47
C PHE A 208 36.88 -13.48 13.77
N ALA A 209 36.45 -12.52 14.59
CA ALA A 209 37.06 -12.21 15.88
C ALA A 209 36.91 -13.37 16.88
N SER A 210 35.77 -14.08 16.87
CA SER A 210 35.51 -15.21 17.78
C SER A 210 36.52 -16.36 17.62
N ARG A 211 37.11 -16.53 16.42
CA ARG A 211 38.11 -17.58 16.16
C ARG A 211 39.45 -17.30 16.82
N ARG A 212 39.79 -16.04 17.13
CA ARG A 212 41.08 -15.66 17.72
C ARG A 212 41.19 -15.94 19.22
N PHE A 213 40.08 -16.14 19.93
CA PHE A 213 40.09 -16.31 21.40
C PHE A 213 40.33 -17.75 21.89
N LYS A 214 40.65 -18.71 21.00
CA LYS A 214 40.77 -20.14 21.36
C LYS A 214 42.20 -20.66 21.55
N LYS A 215 43.18 -19.79 21.78
CA LYS A 215 44.56 -20.22 22.05
C LYS A 215 45.10 -19.59 23.33
N GLN A 216 44.95 -20.28 24.46
CA GLN A 216 46.01 -20.47 25.46
C GLN A 216 45.86 -21.88 26.08
N PRO A 217 46.98 -22.56 26.39
CA PRO A 217 47.04 -23.96 26.86
C PRO A 217 46.37 -24.20 28.21
#